data_AF-B3T499-F1
#
_entry.id   AF-B3T499-F1
#
_cell.length_a   1.000
_cell.length_b   1.000
_cell.length_c   1.000
_cell.angle_alpha   90.00
_cell.angle_beta   90.00
_cell.angle_gamma   90.00
#
_symmetry.space_group_name_H-M   'P 1'
#
loop_
_entity.id
_entity.type
_entity.pdbx_description
1 polymer ?
#
loop_
_entity_poly.entity_id
_entity_poly.type
_entity_poly.pdbx_seq_one_letter_code
_entity_poly.pdbx_strand_id
1 'polypeptide(L)'
;MTTAIYLAHLNPMTNAHVEIIEEQKKENKVVVMPVRFLNEKKEINSKSFPFNFETREKMIESVFGNSVTISSNYTFFVPFKKYFPPLISLKSWSLRKKILQGIDDDYFTYTGDKAEGLMLKLYRLNPKVGNRKLVSATSVKNEMYAATQGAKSSWEKYVPSSVAKIINENWETVKKFASGEDKTVRIAGMKFPKEGYNSK
;
A
#
# COMPACT_ATOMS: atom_id res chain seq x y z
N MET A 1 -7.61 -21.86 -9.99
CA MET A 1 -6.88 -20.63 -10.35
C MET A 1 -6.40 -20.03 -9.05
N THR A 2 -5.09 -19.94 -8.86
CA THR A 2 -4.48 -19.44 -7.63
C THR A 2 -4.82 -17.97 -7.41
N THR A 3 -4.93 -17.55 -6.14
CA THR A 3 -5.14 -16.15 -5.77
C THR A 3 -3.81 -15.46 -5.45
N ALA A 4 -3.46 -14.45 -6.23
CA ALA A 4 -2.34 -13.56 -5.97
C ALA A 4 -2.82 -12.36 -5.12
N ILE A 5 -2.37 -12.30 -3.88
CA ILE A 5 -2.68 -11.20 -2.96
C ILE A 5 -1.57 -10.15 -3.08
N TYR A 6 -1.89 -8.97 -3.59
CA TYR A 6 -0.95 -7.86 -3.68
C TYR A 6 -1.12 -6.89 -2.50
N LEU A 7 -0.19 -6.96 -1.55
CA LEU A 7 -0.14 -6.11 -0.36
C LEU A 7 0.77 -4.91 -0.67
N ALA A 8 0.23 -3.69 -0.68
CA ALA A 8 1.02 -2.50 -1.01
C ALA A 8 0.42 -1.22 -0.42
N HIS A 9 1.25 -0.18 -0.25
CA HIS A 9 0.75 1.12 0.19
C HIS A 9 0.02 1.90 -0.92
N LEU A 10 0.46 1.78 -2.17
CA LEU A 10 -0.11 2.49 -3.34
C LEU A 10 -0.23 4.01 -3.15
N ASN A 11 0.86 4.64 -2.73
CA ASN A 11 0.91 6.07 -2.38
C ASN A 11 1.95 6.83 -3.24
N PRO A 12 1.65 7.16 -4.51
CA PRO A 12 0.45 6.80 -5.27
C PRO A 12 0.53 5.42 -5.94
N MET A 13 -0.52 5.06 -6.69
CA MET A 13 -0.46 3.98 -7.68
C MET A 13 0.41 4.40 -8.87
N THR A 14 1.37 3.57 -9.28
CA THR A 14 2.36 3.89 -10.33
C THR A 14 2.30 2.86 -11.45
N ASN A 15 2.97 3.16 -12.58
CA ASN A 15 3.11 2.22 -13.70
C ASN A 15 3.78 0.90 -13.28
N ALA A 16 4.67 0.93 -12.28
CA ALA A 16 5.27 -0.28 -11.71
C ALA A 16 4.23 -1.19 -11.02
N HIS A 17 3.27 -0.61 -10.31
CA HIS A 17 2.18 -1.39 -9.72
C HIS A 17 1.28 -1.97 -10.81
N VAL A 18 1.05 -1.22 -11.89
CA VAL A 18 0.26 -1.69 -13.04
C VAL A 18 0.91 -2.91 -13.68
N GLU A 19 2.20 -2.83 -13.96
CA GLU A 19 2.99 -3.91 -14.52
C GLU A 19 2.93 -5.17 -13.65
N ILE A 20 3.11 -5.03 -12.34
CA ILE A 20 3.02 -6.15 -11.39
C ILE A 20 1.64 -6.81 -11.45
N ILE A 21 0.57 -6.02 -11.38
CA ILE A 21 -0.80 -6.54 -11.34
C ILE A 21 -1.15 -7.22 -12.68
N GLU A 22 -0.80 -6.61 -13.82
CA GLU A 22 -1.02 -7.23 -15.14
C GLU A 22 -0.22 -8.52 -15.32
N GLU A 23 1.01 -8.60 -14.81
CA GLU A 23 1.77 -9.85 -14.78
C GLU A 23 1.04 -10.94 -13.98
N GLN A 24 0.51 -10.62 -12.80
CA GLN A 24 -0.21 -11.61 -11.98
C GLN A 24 -1.53 -12.04 -12.61
N LYS A 25 -2.27 -11.12 -13.24
CA LYS A 25 -3.57 -11.37 -13.89
C LYS A 25 -3.50 -12.40 -15.02
N LYS A 26 -2.34 -12.61 -15.65
CA LYS A 26 -2.19 -13.59 -16.74
C LYS A 26 -2.56 -15.01 -16.31
N GLU A 27 -2.30 -15.36 -15.05
CA GLU A 27 -2.45 -16.73 -14.54
C GLU A 27 -3.27 -16.82 -13.25
N ASN A 28 -3.49 -15.70 -12.56
CA ASN A 28 -4.03 -15.67 -11.21
C ASN A 28 -5.21 -14.72 -11.07
N LYS A 29 -6.13 -15.03 -10.15
CA LYS A 29 -7.06 -14.02 -9.63
C LYS A 29 -6.24 -13.05 -8.78
N VAL A 30 -6.43 -11.75 -8.96
CA VAL A 30 -5.66 -10.74 -8.22
C VAL A 30 -6.55 -10.03 -7.21
N VAL A 31 -6.11 -10.05 -5.95
CA VAL A 31 -6.70 -9.26 -4.87
C VAL A 31 -5.70 -8.20 -4.43
N VAL A 32 -6.04 -6.94 -4.66
CA VAL A 32 -5.22 -5.79 -4.26
C VAL A 32 -5.69 -5.32 -2.89
N MET A 33 -4.76 -5.24 -1.95
CA MET A 33 -5.04 -4.82 -0.57
C MET A 33 -4.19 -3.62 -0.18
N PRO A 34 -4.69 -2.39 -0.41
CA PRO A 34 -4.03 -1.17 0.03
C PRO A 34 -3.87 -1.19 1.56
N VAL A 35 -2.66 -0.97 2.07
CA VAL A 35 -2.40 -0.92 3.52
C VAL A 35 -3.22 0.21 4.14
N ARG A 36 -3.87 -0.05 5.27
CA ARG A 36 -4.62 0.97 6.05
C ARG A 36 -4.14 1.02 7.49
N PHE A 37 -4.10 2.22 8.04
CA PHE A 37 -3.80 2.48 9.45
C PHE A 37 -4.99 3.19 10.07
N LEU A 38 -5.77 2.51 10.91
CA LEU A 38 -6.99 3.07 11.50
C LEU A 38 -6.80 3.37 12.99
N ASN A 39 -7.20 4.57 13.37
CA ASN A 39 -7.60 4.89 14.74
C ASN A 39 -9.13 4.94 14.76
N GLU A 40 -9.76 3.92 15.36
CA GLU A 40 -11.19 3.67 15.27
C GLU A 40 -11.68 3.60 13.81
N LYS A 41 -12.46 4.59 13.35
CA LYS A 41 -12.98 4.70 11.97
C LYS A 41 -12.13 5.62 11.09
N LYS A 42 -11.17 6.35 11.67
CA LYS A 42 -10.36 7.36 10.97
C LYS A 42 -9.06 6.75 10.46
N GLU A 43 -8.81 6.89 9.16
CA GLU A 43 -7.52 6.53 8.58
C GLU A 43 -6.47 7.59 8.91
N ILE A 44 -5.32 7.12 9.41
CA ILE A 44 -4.17 7.95 9.73
C ILE A 44 -3.30 8.02 8.48
N ASN A 45 -3.29 9.19 7.84
CA ASN A 45 -2.41 9.51 6.71
C ASN A 45 -1.16 10.27 7.17
N SER A 46 -0.10 10.20 6.37
CA SER A 46 1.16 10.88 6.65
C SER A 46 1.83 11.33 5.37
N LYS A 47 2.93 12.09 5.48
CA LYS A 47 3.80 12.43 4.34
C LYS A 47 4.32 11.20 3.61
N SER A 48 4.44 10.05 4.28
CA SER A 48 4.83 8.79 3.65
C SER A 48 3.69 8.11 2.87
N PHE A 49 2.44 8.32 3.26
CA PHE A 49 1.23 7.76 2.64
C PHE A 49 0.10 8.81 2.64
N PRO A 50 0.15 9.79 1.72
CA PRO A 50 -0.73 10.96 1.75
C PRO A 50 -2.19 10.67 1.38
N PHE A 51 -2.45 9.63 0.59
CA PHE A 51 -3.79 9.30 0.09
C PHE A 51 -4.48 8.28 0.99
N ASN A 52 -5.76 8.53 1.31
CA ASN A 52 -6.59 7.59 2.08
C ASN A 52 -6.98 6.36 1.23
N PHE A 53 -7.67 5.39 1.82
CA PHE A 53 -8.12 4.19 1.12
C PHE A 53 -9.01 4.52 -0.08
N GLU A 54 -10.01 5.39 0.09
CA GLU A 54 -10.98 5.72 -0.97
C GLU A 54 -10.30 6.31 -2.21
N THR A 55 -9.36 7.24 -2.04
CA THR A 55 -8.61 7.80 -3.18
C THR A 55 -7.79 6.71 -3.87
N ARG A 56 -7.14 5.82 -3.11
CA ARG A 56 -6.33 4.73 -3.67
C ARG A 56 -7.17 3.66 -4.35
N GLU A 57 -8.35 3.37 -3.83
CA GLU A 57 -9.35 2.49 -4.44
C GLU A 57 -9.77 3.06 -5.80
N LYS A 58 -10.15 4.34 -5.86
CA LYS A 58 -10.44 5.03 -7.14
C LYS A 58 -9.28 4.95 -8.13
N MET A 59 -8.03 5.07 -7.66
CA MET A 59 -6.86 4.90 -8.53
C MET A 59 -6.81 3.50 -9.15
N ILE A 60 -7.01 2.45 -8.34
CA ILE A 60 -7.02 1.06 -8.81
C ILE A 60 -8.17 0.81 -9.79
N GLU A 61 -9.40 1.23 -9.42
CA GLU A 61 -10.60 1.07 -10.25
C GLU A 61 -10.46 1.80 -11.59
N SER A 62 -9.85 2.98 -11.60
CA SER A 62 -9.64 3.76 -12.83
C SER A 62 -8.70 3.11 -13.84
N VAL A 63 -7.91 2.11 -13.41
CA VAL A 63 -6.97 1.36 -14.26
C VAL A 63 -7.52 -0.01 -14.59
N PHE A 64 -8.09 -0.70 -13.62
CA PHE A 64 -8.45 -2.11 -13.75
C PHE A 64 -9.95 -2.37 -13.82
N GLY A 65 -10.80 -1.39 -13.52
CA GLY A 65 -12.24 -1.59 -13.33
C GLY A 65 -12.50 -2.80 -12.43
N ASN A 66 -13.35 -3.71 -12.91
CA ASN A 66 -13.71 -4.94 -12.18
C ASN A 66 -12.75 -6.12 -12.43
N SER A 67 -11.61 -5.90 -13.10
CA SER A 67 -10.66 -6.99 -13.43
C SER A 67 -9.79 -7.44 -12.24
N VAL A 68 -9.85 -6.73 -11.12
CA VAL A 68 -9.19 -7.10 -9.86
C VAL A 68 -10.16 -6.92 -8.70
N THR A 69 -9.99 -7.70 -7.63
CA THR A 69 -10.72 -7.48 -6.39
C THR A 69 -9.95 -6.51 -5.51
N ILE A 70 -10.59 -5.45 -5.03
CA ILE A 70 -10.02 -4.52 -4.06
C ILE A 70 -10.54 -4.91 -2.68
N SER A 71 -9.65 -5.05 -1.70
CA SER A 71 -10.03 -5.41 -0.34
C SER A 71 -9.38 -4.53 0.70
N SER A 72 -10.18 -4.13 1.68
CA SER A 72 -9.73 -3.33 2.82
C SER A 72 -9.18 -4.18 3.98
N ASN A 73 -9.03 -5.49 3.78
CA ASN A 73 -8.67 -6.44 4.82
C ASN A 73 -7.25 -6.28 5.37
N TYR A 74 -6.35 -5.62 4.63
CA TYR A 74 -5.00 -5.28 5.11
C TYR A 74 -4.99 -4.00 5.96
N THR A 75 -5.70 -4.07 7.08
CA THR A 75 -5.89 -2.95 8.01
C THR A 75 -5.24 -3.19 9.37
N PHE A 76 -4.40 -2.24 9.78
CA PHE A 76 -3.84 -2.15 11.12
C PHE A 76 -4.70 -1.22 11.98
N PHE A 77 -5.11 -1.68 13.17
CA PHE A 77 -5.84 -0.86 14.15
C PHE A 77 -4.93 -0.44 15.30
N VAL A 78 -5.03 0.78 15.79
CA VAL A 78 -4.24 1.24 16.95
C VAL A 78 -4.36 0.27 18.15
N PRO A 79 -3.25 0.00 18.87
CA PRO A 79 -1.88 0.41 18.59
C PRO A 79 -1.12 -0.52 17.64
N PHE A 80 -0.38 0.08 16.69
CA PHE A 80 0.29 -0.65 15.60
C PHE A 80 1.43 -1.55 16.08
N LYS A 81 2.06 -1.26 17.22
CA LYS A 81 3.09 -2.13 17.81
C LYS A 81 2.59 -3.55 18.09
N LYS A 82 1.28 -3.76 18.27
CA LYS A 82 0.68 -5.08 18.55
C LYS A 82 0.75 -6.04 17.36
N TYR A 83 0.97 -5.53 16.15
CA TYR A 83 1.06 -6.37 14.95
C TYR A 83 2.49 -6.79 14.66
N PHE A 84 3.49 -6.07 15.17
CA PHE A 84 4.87 -6.53 15.07
C PHE A 84 4.93 -7.96 15.60
N PRO A 85 5.59 -8.91 14.92
CA PRO A 85 5.60 -10.30 15.39
C PRO A 85 6.64 -10.48 16.51
N PRO A 86 6.27 -10.58 17.81
CA PRO A 86 6.74 -11.69 18.60
C PRO A 86 5.92 -12.90 18.15
N LEU A 87 6.52 -14.08 18.06
CA LEU A 87 5.96 -15.31 17.48
C LEU A 87 4.56 -15.76 18.05
N ILE A 88 3.96 -15.01 18.98
CA ILE A 88 2.80 -15.35 19.82
C ILE A 88 1.73 -14.23 19.89
N SER A 89 1.88 -13.07 19.25
CA SER A 89 0.85 -12.00 19.35
C SER A 89 -0.50 -12.42 18.71
N LEU A 90 -1.56 -12.53 19.53
CA LEU A 90 -2.94 -12.79 19.07
C LEU A 90 -3.40 -11.80 17.99
N LYS A 91 -2.91 -10.55 18.04
CA LYS A 91 -3.28 -9.50 17.07
C LYS A 91 -2.59 -9.68 15.72
N SER A 92 -1.35 -10.16 15.69
CA SER A 92 -0.65 -10.52 14.45
C SER A 92 -1.37 -11.67 13.72
N TRP A 93 -1.85 -12.68 14.47
CA TRP A 93 -2.67 -13.75 13.91
C TRP A 93 -4.06 -13.27 13.48
N SER A 94 -4.66 -12.32 14.21
CA SER A 94 -5.92 -11.69 13.81
C SER A 94 -5.77 -10.93 12.49
N LEU A 95 -4.68 -10.20 12.27
CA LEU A 95 -4.40 -9.54 10.99
C LEU A 95 -4.27 -10.56 9.86
N ARG A 96 -3.51 -11.64 10.08
CA ARG A 96 -3.41 -12.74 9.09
C ARG A 96 -4.80 -13.30 8.75
N LYS A 97 -5.63 -13.60 9.76
CA LYS A 97 -7.00 -14.09 9.55
C LYS A 97 -7.85 -13.12 8.74
N LYS A 98 -7.71 -11.80 8.97
CA LYS A 98 -8.39 -10.77 8.18
C LYS A 98 -7.91 -10.74 6.74
N ILE A 99 -6.60 -10.73 6.50
CA ILE A 99 -6.01 -10.74 5.14
C ILE A 99 -6.55 -11.94 4.35
N LEU A 100 -6.65 -13.12 4.98
CA LEU A 100 -7.11 -14.35 4.33
C LEU A 100 -8.64 -14.51 4.34
N GLN A 101 -9.39 -13.58 4.89
CA GLN A 101 -10.85 -13.67 4.92
C GLN A 101 -11.41 -13.55 3.51
N GLY A 102 -12.11 -14.59 3.05
CA GLY A 102 -12.67 -14.66 1.71
C GLY A 102 -11.65 -14.99 0.62
N ILE A 103 -10.45 -15.46 0.99
CA ILE A 103 -9.43 -15.94 0.06
C ILE A 103 -9.45 -17.47 0.05
N ASP A 104 -9.44 -18.07 -1.14
CA ASP A 104 -9.32 -19.51 -1.32
C ASP A 104 -7.99 -20.05 -0.75
N ASP A 105 -7.95 -21.33 -0.36
CA ASP A 105 -6.76 -21.95 0.25
C ASP A 105 -5.53 -21.95 -0.69
N ASP A 106 -5.74 -21.90 -2.01
CA ASP A 106 -4.68 -21.77 -3.01
C ASP A 106 -4.35 -20.28 -3.26
N TYR A 107 -3.42 -19.75 -2.45
CA TYR A 107 -2.98 -18.36 -2.54
C TYR A 107 -1.48 -18.16 -2.31
N PHE A 108 -0.98 -17.02 -2.79
CA PHE A 108 0.32 -16.46 -2.38
C PHE A 108 0.23 -14.94 -2.22
N THR A 109 1.13 -14.37 -1.41
CA THR A 109 1.30 -12.91 -1.38
C THR A 109 2.41 -12.48 -2.33
N TYR A 110 2.23 -11.36 -3.02
CA TYR A 110 3.26 -10.80 -3.90
C TYR A 110 3.89 -9.55 -3.28
N THR A 111 5.21 -9.48 -3.27
CA THR A 111 5.96 -8.27 -2.91
C THR A 111 7.21 -8.13 -3.79
N GLY A 112 7.60 -6.88 -4.09
CA GLY A 112 8.87 -6.57 -4.74
C GLY A 112 10.01 -6.28 -3.75
N ASP A 113 9.75 -6.36 -2.44
CA ASP A 113 10.72 -6.02 -1.39
C ASP A 113 11.11 -7.26 -0.57
N LYS A 114 12.42 -7.50 -0.45
CA LYS A 114 12.96 -8.68 0.24
C LYS A 114 12.68 -8.65 1.76
N ALA A 115 12.70 -7.47 2.39
CA ALA A 115 12.45 -7.35 3.82
C ALA A 115 10.96 -7.56 4.13
N GLU A 116 10.08 -7.00 3.30
CA GLU A 116 8.65 -7.28 3.34
C GLU A 116 8.37 -8.78 3.13
N GLY A 117 9.04 -9.42 2.16
CA GLY A 117 8.93 -10.86 1.92
C GLY A 117 9.31 -11.68 3.16
N LEU A 118 10.37 -11.31 3.88
CA LEU A 118 10.71 -11.97 5.14
C LEU A 118 9.60 -11.82 6.18
N MET A 119 9.04 -10.63 6.34
CA MET A 119 7.94 -10.37 7.27
C MET A 119 6.71 -11.21 6.91
N LEU A 120 6.29 -11.20 5.64
CA LEU A 120 5.15 -12.00 5.16
C LEU A 120 5.34 -13.51 5.39
N LYS A 121 6.59 -13.99 5.28
CA LYS A 121 6.92 -15.38 5.62
C LYS A 121 6.71 -15.66 7.11
N LEU A 122 7.10 -14.75 8.00
CA LEU A 122 6.83 -14.87 9.44
C LEU A 122 5.33 -14.89 9.76
N TYR A 123 4.51 -14.18 8.99
CA TYR A 123 3.05 -14.25 9.08
C TYR A 123 2.43 -15.49 8.40
N ARG A 124 3.23 -16.40 7.83
CA ARG A 124 2.74 -17.56 7.05
C ARG A 124 1.76 -17.15 5.94
N LEU A 125 2.15 -16.13 5.18
CA LEU A 125 1.39 -15.58 4.04
C LEU A 125 1.95 -15.98 2.67
N ASN A 126 2.84 -16.98 2.61
CA ASN A 126 3.37 -17.56 1.37
C ASN A 126 3.88 -16.51 0.35
N PRO A 127 4.88 -15.69 0.69
CA PRO A 127 5.33 -14.61 -0.19
C PRO A 127 6.10 -15.13 -1.41
N LYS A 128 5.74 -14.65 -2.59
CA LYS A 128 6.55 -14.66 -3.81
C LYS A 128 7.21 -13.29 -3.96
N VAL A 129 8.55 -13.27 -3.92
CA VAL A 129 9.33 -12.05 -4.06
C VAL A 129 9.68 -11.86 -5.53
N GLY A 130 9.11 -10.82 -6.14
CA GLY A 130 9.38 -10.46 -7.54
C GLY A 130 10.61 -9.58 -7.70
N ASN A 131 10.95 -9.29 -8.96
CA ASN A 131 12.01 -8.34 -9.28
C ASN A 131 11.55 -6.90 -9.00
N ARG A 132 12.46 -6.09 -8.47
CA ARG A 132 12.20 -4.68 -8.20
C ARG A 132 12.02 -3.93 -9.53
N LYS A 133 10.85 -3.32 -9.72
CA LYS A 133 10.56 -2.47 -10.89
C LYS A 133 11.32 -1.14 -10.79
N LEU A 134 11.51 -0.47 -11.93
CA LEU A 134 12.32 0.75 -12.05
C LEU A 134 11.73 1.94 -11.28
N VAL A 135 10.41 2.07 -11.30
CA VAL A 135 9.68 3.20 -10.69
C VAL A 135 9.22 2.84 -9.28
N SER A 136 9.54 3.67 -8.31
CA SER A 136 9.05 3.52 -6.93
C SER A 136 7.95 4.53 -6.61
N ALA A 137 6.95 4.14 -5.81
CA ALA A 137 5.95 5.09 -5.32
C ALA A 137 6.58 6.26 -4.53
N THR A 138 7.69 6.01 -3.84
CA THR A 138 8.40 7.05 -3.09
C THR A 138 9.01 8.10 -4.02
N SER A 139 9.62 7.71 -5.14
CA SER A 139 10.21 8.66 -6.09
C SER A 139 9.14 9.51 -6.76
N VAL A 140 8.04 8.90 -7.22
CA VAL A 140 6.90 9.62 -7.82
C VAL A 140 6.29 10.63 -6.84
N LYS A 141 6.06 10.20 -5.60
CA LYS A 141 5.54 11.09 -4.55
C LYS A 141 6.48 12.26 -4.24
N ASN A 142 7.79 12.03 -4.23
CA ASN A 142 8.75 13.10 -4.01
C ASN A 142 8.76 14.10 -5.18
N GLU A 143 8.62 13.62 -6.42
CA GLU A 143 8.43 14.49 -7.59
C GLU A 143 7.13 15.30 -7.51
N MET A 144 6.03 14.71 -7.03
CA MET A 144 4.79 15.44 -6.76
C MET A 144 5.01 16.53 -5.71
N TYR A 145 5.70 16.22 -4.60
CA TYR A 145 5.99 17.22 -3.56
C TYR A 145 6.88 18.35 -4.08
N ALA A 146 7.90 18.05 -4.88
CA ALA A 146 8.72 19.08 -5.52
C ALA A 146 7.86 19.98 -6.45
N ALA A 147 6.92 19.40 -7.19
CA ALA A 147 6.01 20.15 -8.04
C ALA A 147 5.12 21.14 -7.24
N THR A 148 4.72 20.79 -6.01
CA THR A 148 3.98 21.75 -5.15
C THR A 148 4.79 22.99 -4.78
N GLN A 149 6.11 22.93 -4.88
CA GLN A 149 7.04 24.03 -4.60
C GLN A 149 7.48 24.77 -5.86
N GLY A 150 6.82 24.54 -7.00
CA GLY A 150 7.14 25.18 -8.28
C GLY A 150 8.32 24.56 -9.03
N ALA A 151 8.87 23.43 -8.55
CA ALA A 151 9.93 22.73 -9.28
C ALA A 151 9.37 22.06 -10.54
N LYS A 152 10.15 22.06 -11.62
CA LYS A 152 9.85 21.26 -12.81
C LYS A 152 9.83 19.79 -12.43
N SER A 153 8.73 19.11 -12.71
CA SER A 153 8.48 17.73 -12.28
C SER A 153 7.87 16.91 -13.42
N SER A 154 8.14 15.61 -13.42
CA SER A 154 7.70 14.67 -14.45
C SER A 154 6.86 13.53 -13.88
N TRP A 155 6.33 13.71 -12.66
CA TRP A 155 5.66 12.65 -11.89
C TRP A 155 4.53 11.97 -12.68
N GLU A 156 3.81 12.72 -13.51
CA GLU A 156 2.71 12.23 -14.34
C GLU A 156 3.15 11.13 -15.32
N LYS A 157 4.41 11.13 -15.78
CA LYS A 157 4.94 10.10 -16.69
C LYS A 157 5.07 8.72 -16.02
N TYR A 158 5.06 8.68 -14.69
CA TYR A 158 5.29 7.46 -13.91
C TYR A 158 4.00 6.85 -13.37
N VAL A 159 2.85 7.42 -13.69
CA VAL A 159 1.53 6.92 -13.32
C VAL A 159 0.64 6.82 -14.57
N PRO A 160 -0.42 6.01 -14.55
CA PRO A 160 -1.42 6.02 -15.61
C PRO A 160 -2.11 7.38 -15.71
N SER A 161 -2.57 7.76 -16.91
CA SER A 161 -3.24 9.05 -17.12
C SER A 161 -4.51 9.22 -16.27
N SER A 162 -5.27 8.14 -16.08
CA SER A 162 -6.44 8.13 -15.19
C SER A 162 -6.06 8.38 -13.72
N VAL A 163 -4.95 7.81 -13.26
CA VAL A 163 -4.40 8.05 -11.92
C VAL A 163 -3.87 9.47 -11.78
N ALA A 164 -3.20 10.01 -12.80
CA ALA A 164 -2.73 11.41 -12.82
C ALA A 164 -3.91 12.38 -12.64
N LYS A 165 -5.03 12.13 -13.33
CA LYS A 165 -6.26 12.92 -13.17
C LYS A 165 -6.78 12.89 -11.73
N ILE A 166 -6.87 11.72 -11.11
CA ILE A 166 -7.30 11.58 -9.70
C ILE A 166 -6.36 12.31 -8.75
N ILE A 167 -5.04 12.23 -8.96
CA ILE A 167 -4.05 12.95 -8.15
C ILE A 167 -4.24 14.46 -8.28
N ASN A 168 -4.45 14.96 -9.50
CA ASN A 168 -4.69 16.39 -9.77
C ASN A 168 -6.01 16.86 -9.13
N GLU A 169 -7.07 16.05 -9.16
CA GLU A 169 -8.33 16.34 -8.44
C GLU A 169 -8.15 16.36 -6.92
N ASN A 170 -7.15 15.64 -6.39
CA ASN A 170 -6.81 15.56 -4.97
C ASN A 170 -5.53 16.36 -4.61
N TRP A 171 -5.15 17.35 -5.42
CA TRP A 171 -3.86 18.03 -5.30
C TRP A 171 -3.64 18.75 -3.97
N GLU A 172 -4.71 19.24 -3.34
CA GLU A 172 -4.63 19.86 -2.01
C GLU A 172 -4.13 18.89 -0.92
N THR A 173 -4.42 17.59 -1.07
CA THR A 173 -3.84 16.56 -0.19
C THR A 173 -2.33 16.48 -0.39
N VAL A 174 -1.85 16.55 -1.63
CA VAL A 174 -0.42 16.55 -1.94
C VAL A 174 0.27 17.77 -1.34
N LYS A 175 -0.28 18.97 -1.53
CA LYS A 175 0.26 20.22 -0.93
C LYS A 175 0.33 20.13 0.59
N LYS A 176 -0.77 19.70 1.23
CA LYS A 176 -0.84 19.53 2.70
C LYS A 176 0.28 18.66 3.25
N PHE A 177 0.57 17.53 2.59
CA PHE A 177 1.60 16.61 3.06
C PHE A 177 3.02 16.97 2.59
N ALA A 178 3.16 17.72 1.49
CA ALA A 178 4.46 18.24 1.04
C ALA A 178 5.06 19.19 2.09
N SER A 179 4.26 20.10 2.63
CA SER A 179 4.66 21.09 3.65
C SER A 179 4.78 20.53 5.07
N GLY A 180 4.19 19.36 5.34
CA GLY A 180 4.22 18.73 6.66
C GLY A 180 5.52 18.00 6.98
N GLU A 181 5.73 17.73 8.28
CA GLU A 181 6.74 16.79 8.75
C GLU A 181 6.31 15.33 8.48
N ASP A 182 7.28 14.45 8.19
CA ASP A 182 7.00 13.02 8.10
C ASP A 182 6.85 12.40 9.50
N LYS A 183 5.60 12.28 9.95
CA LYS A 183 5.24 11.66 11.22
C LYS A 183 5.16 10.13 11.11
N THR A 184 6.17 9.50 10.52
CA THR A 184 6.29 8.03 10.48
C THR A 184 7.51 7.52 11.25
N VAL A 185 7.43 6.25 11.67
CA VAL A 185 8.55 5.47 12.20
C VAL A 185 8.83 4.31 11.27
N ARG A 186 10.10 3.92 11.14
CA ARG A 186 10.50 2.71 10.41
C ARG A 186 10.86 1.62 11.42
N ILE A 187 10.21 0.46 11.31
CA ILE A 187 10.40 -0.68 12.21
C ILE A 187 10.54 -1.93 11.35
N ALA A 188 11.69 -2.61 11.45
CA ALA A 188 12.06 -3.75 10.60
C ALA A 188 11.80 -3.53 9.10
N GLY A 189 12.20 -2.37 8.59
CA GLY A 189 12.02 -2.00 7.18
C GLY A 189 10.62 -1.47 6.81
N MET A 190 9.60 -1.73 7.63
CA MET A 190 8.23 -1.28 7.40
C MET A 190 8.01 0.14 7.96
N LYS A 191 7.18 0.95 7.29
CA LYS A 191 6.80 2.29 7.75
C LYS A 191 5.43 2.29 8.43
N PHE A 192 5.36 2.89 9.61
CA PHE A 192 4.13 3.06 10.38
C PHE A 192 3.91 4.54 10.75
N PRO A 193 2.68 5.03 10.89
CA PRO A 193 2.44 6.33 11.49
C PRO A 193 2.93 6.35 12.95
N LYS A 194 3.56 7.47 13.37
CA LYS A 194 3.95 7.73 14.78
C LYS A 194 2.71 7.77 15.66
N GLU A 195 1.69 8.50 15.21
CA GLU A 195 0.37 8.51 15.81
C GLU A 195 -0.20 7.09 15.78
N GLY A 196 -0.58 6.55 16.94
CA GLY A 196 -1.13 5.21 17.01
C GLY A 196 -0.11 4.08 17.10
N TYR A 197 1.20 4.34 17.00
CA TYR A 197 2.19 3.26 17.12
C TYR A 197 2.26 2.69 18.54
N ASN A 198 2.46 3.59 19.52
CA ASN A 198 2.62 3.24 20.94
C ASN A 198 1.41 3.55 21.81
N SER A 199 0.33 4.11 21.25
CA SER A 199 -0.86 4.54 21.99
C SER A 199 -1.39 3.43 22.90
N LYS A 200 -1.89 3.81 24.08
CA LYS A 200 -2.50 2.88 25.03
C LYS A 200 -3.88 2.48 24.53
#